data_AF-A0A7J8UZ19-F1
#
_entry.id   AF-A0A7J8UZ19-F1
#
_cell.length_a   1.000
_cell.length_b   1.000
_cell.length_c   1.000
_cell.angle_alpha   90.00
_cell.angle_beta   90.00
_cell.angle_gamma   90.00
#
_symmetry.space_group_name_H-M   'P 1'
#
loop_
_entity.id
_entity.type
_entity.pdbx_description
1 polymer ?
#
loop_
_entity_poly.entity_id
_entity_poly.type
_entity_poly.pdbx_seq_one_letter_code
_entity_poly.pdbx_strand_id
1 'polypeptide(L)' 'MTRNVHHGGKLWVRIFPGEPVTVRPTETRMGSRKGSLEYWVAVVKPDIILYEMSGVAENIARKAISITV' A
#
# COMPACT_ATOMS: atom_id res chain seq x y z
N MET A 1 -8.78 -7.77 2.44
CA MET A 1 -9.20 -8.02 1.03
C MET A 1 -9.23 -9.48 0.60
N THR A 2 -8.11 -10.19 0.42
CA THR A 2 -8.06 -11.52 -0.24
C THR A 2 -8.81 -12.65 0.50
N ARG A 3 -8.77 -12.66 1.84
CA ARG A 3 -9.50 -13.67 2.65
C ARG A 3 -11.02 -13.56 2.55
N ASN A 4 -11.55 -12.37 2.31
CA ASN A 4 -13.01 -12.13 2.23
C ASN A 4 -13.58 -12.44 0.84
N VAL A 5 -12.71 -12.56 -0.16
CA VAL A 5 -13.04 -12.78 -1.57
C VAL A 5 -13.07 -14.28 -1.92
N HIS A 6 -12.84 -15.17 -0.95
CA HIS A 6 -12.98 -16.64 -1.07
C HIS A 6 -12.45 -17.21 -2.41
N HIS A 7 -11.20 -16.90 -2.77
CA HIS A 7 -10.54 -17.38 -4.01
C HIS A 7 -11.29 -17.13 -5.34
N GLY A 8 -12.46 -16.48 -5.31
CA GLY A 8 -13.29 -16.19 -6.47
C GLY A 8 -13.15 -14.73 -6.83
N GLY A 9 -12.55 -14.45 -7.98
CA GLY A 9 -12.35 -13.08 -8.47
C GLY A 9 -10.89 -12.70 -8.63
N LYS A 10 -10.67 -11.61 -9.36
CA LYS A 10 -9.35 -11.03 -9.65
C LYS A 10 -9.21 -9.74 -8.87
N LEU A 11 -8.07 -9.57 -8.20
CA LEU A 11 -7.66 -8.36 -7.50
C LEU A 11 -6.42 -7.79 -8.20
N TRP A 12 -6.46 -6.52 -8.54
CA TRP A 12 -5.30 -5.79 -9.05
C TRP A 12 -4.85 -4.76 -8.02
N VAL A 13 -3.54 -4.72 -7.80
CA VAL A 13 -2.88 -3.66 -7.03
C VAL A 13 -2.36 -2.65 -8.04
N ARG A 14 -2.82 -1.39 -7.96
CA ARG A 14 -2.51 -0.35 -8.95
C ARG A 14 -1.30 0.50 -8.56
N ILE A 15 -0.88 0.38 -7.31
CA ILE A 15 0.29 1.08 -6.76
C ILE A 15 1.47 0.14 -6.59
N PHE A 16 2.68 0.67 -6.76
CA PHE A 16 3.92 -0.04 -6.49
C PHE A 16 4.85 0.83 -5.64
N PRO A 17 5.44 0.31 -4.56
CA PRO A 17 6.38 1.07 -3.74
C PRO A 17 7.72 1.19 -4.48
N GLY A 18 8.00 2.38 -5.00
CA GLY A 18 9.18 2.66 -5.81
C GLY A 18 10.13 3.70 -5.20
N GLU A 19 9.71 4.43 -4.17
CA GLU A 19 10.51 5.50 -3.58
C GLU A 19 11.18 5.04 -2.26
N PRO A 20 12.52 5.10 -2.16
CA PRO A 20 13.24 4.70 -0.96
C PRO A 20 13.23 5.80 0.12
N VAL A 21 12.78 5.45 1.34
CA VAL A 21 12.85 6.33 2.52
C VAL A 21 14.00 5.90 3.42
N THR A 22 14.84 6.88 3.78
CA THR A 22 16.00 6.67 4.66
C THR A 22 15.79 7.33 6.00
N VAL A 23 16.20 6.66 7.08
CA VAL A 23 16.10 7.17 8.44
C VAL A 23 17.45 7.10 9.14
N ARG A 24 17.69 8.05 10.03
CA ARG A 24 18.87 8.06 10.90
C ARG A 24 18.50 7.53 12.28
N PRO A 25 19.39 6.81 12.97
CA PRO A 25 19.16 6.36 14.33
C PRO A 25 18.98 7.55 15.29
N THR A 26 18.10 7.39 16.27
CA THR A 26 17.73 8.41 17.26
C THR A 26 18.91 8.92 18.10
N GLU A 27 19.97 8.13 18.23
CA GLU A 27 21.15 8.46 19.05
C GLU A 27 22.16 9.40 18.35
N THR A 28 21.94 9.75 17.08
CA THR A 28 22.89 10.53 16.28
C THR A 28 22.52 12.02 16.21
N ARG A 29 23.52 12.91 16.32
CA ARG A 29 23.33 14.36 16.12
C ARG A 29 23.13 14.68 14.64
N MET A 30 22.50 15.84 14.36
CA MET A 30 22.32 16.32 12.99
C MET A 30 23.67 16.58 12.29
N GLY A 31 23.81 16.06 11.07
CA GLY A 31 25.06 16.08 10.30
C GLY A 31 25.36 14.70 9.71
N SER A 32 26.50 14.52 9.03
CA SER A 32 27.02 13.20 8.61
C SER A 32 26.17 12.39 7.61
N ARG A 33 25.87 12.97 6.43
CA ARG A 33 25.31 12.30 5.23
C ARG A 33 23.94 11.61 5.43
N LYS A 34 23.35 11.11 4.34
CA LYS A 34 22.03 10.46 4.33
C LYS A 34 22.06 9.16 5.16
N GLY A 35 20.98 8.86 5.87
CA GLY A 35 20.85 7.64 6.69
C GLY A 35 20.69 6.36 5.84
N SER A 36 20.54 5.22 6.50
CA SER A 36 20.28 3.93 5.85
C SER A 36 18.84 3.84 5.31
N LEU A 37 18.65 3.03 4.28
CA LEU A 37 17.33 2.70 3.74
C LEU A 37 16.52 1.92 4.79
N GLU A 38 15.30 2.37 5.08
CA GLU A 38 14.43 1.71 6.06
C GLU A 38 13.21 1.06 5.41
N TYR A 39 12.49 1.80 4.57
CA TYR A 39 11.31 1.28 3.88
C TYR A 39 11.09 1.96 2.51
N TRP A 40 10.26 1.32 1.69
CA TRP A 40 9.84 1.83 0.39
C TRP A 40 8.41 2.36 0.48
N VAL A 41 8.16 3.50 -0.14
CA VAL A 41 6.84 4.12 -0.17
C VAL A 41 6.32 4.24 -1.60
N ALA A 42 4.99 4.21 -1.71
CA ALA A 42 4.28 4.65 -2.91
C ALA A 42 3.67 6.00 -2.60
N VAL A 43 4.01 7.03 -3.39
CA VAL A 43 3.39 8.35 -3.27
C VAL A 43 1.99 8.31 -3.87
N VAL A 44 0.98 8.48 -3.02
CA VAL A 44 -0.43 8.46 -3.41
C VAL A 44 -1.01 9.87 -3.26
N LYS A 45 -1.62 10.39 -4.33
CA LYS A 45 -2.38 11.65 -4.34
C LYS A 45 -3.88 11.36 -4.26
N PRO A 46 -4.72 12.34 -3.88
CA PRO A 46 -6.18 12.23 -4.05
C PRO A 46 -6.54 11.81 -5.48
N ASP A 47 -7.66 11.11 -5.62
CA ASP A 47 -8.19 10.56 -6.89
C ASP A 47 -7.41 9.39 -7.52
N ILE A 48 -6.44 8.80 -6.81
CA ILE A 48 -5.76 7.58 -7.25
C ILE A 48 -6.49 6.33 -6.72
N ILE A 49 -6.87 5.44 -7.64
CA ILE A 49 -7.41 4.11 -7.31
C ILE A 49 -6.26 3.20 -6.88
N LEU A 50 -6.30 2.68 -5.66
CA LEU A 50 -5.25 1.81 -5.10
C LEU A 50 -5.45 0.34 -5.49
N TYR A 51 -6.70 -0.10 -5.53
CA TYR A 51 -7.08 -1.49 -5.77
C TYR A 51 -8.28 -1.57 -6.69
N GLU A 52 -8.25 -2.54 -7.60
CA GLU A 52 -9.36 -2.87 -8.48
C GLU A 52 -9.73 -4.33 -8.30
N MET A 53 -11.01 -4.67 -8.46
CA MET A 53 -11.50 -6.03 -8.24
C MET A 53 -12.59 -6.37 -9.25
N SER A 54 -12.56 -7.61 -9.76
CA SER A 54 -13.52 -8.13 -10.74
C SER A 54 -13.88 -9.57 -10.44
N GLY A 55 -15.06 -10.02 -10.87
CA GLY A 55 -15.52 -11.40 -10.70
C GLY A 55 -16.06 -11.71 -9.29
N VAL A 56 -16.53 -10.70 -8.56
CA VAL A 56 -17.14 -10.81 -7.24
C VAL A 56 -18.47 -10.07 -7.18
N ALA A 57 -19.40 -10.53 -6.35
CA ALA A 57 -20.63 -9.80 -6.08
C ALA A 57 -20.36 -8.47 -5.36
N GLU A 58 -21.12 -7.43 -5.70
CA GLU A 58 -20.89 -6.05 -5.23
C GLU A 58 -20.87 -5.93 -3.69
N ASN A 59 -21.76 -6.65 -3.01
CA ASN A 59 -21.84 -6.68 -1.55
C ASN A 59 -20.54 -7.19 -0.90
N ILE A 60 -19.93 -8.23 -1.47
CA ILE A 60 -18.65 -8.78 -1.02
C ILE A 60 -17.52 -7.80 -1.36
N ALA A 61 -17.56 -7.20 -2.56
CA ALA A 61 -16.57 -6.25 -3.02
C ALA A 61 -16.48 -5.02 -2.09
N ARG A 62 -17.63 -4.42 -1.77
CA ARG A 62 -17.74 -3.25 -0.89
C ARG A 62 -17.24 -3.55 0.52
N LYS A 63 -17.62 -4.71 1.07
CA LYS A 63 -17.15 -5.15 2.39
C LYS A 63 -15.64 -5.42 2.41
N ALA A 64 -15.09 -6.00 1.35
CA ALA A 64 -13.66 -6.27 1.25
C ALA A 64 -12.81 -5.00 1.17
N ILE A 65 -13.27 -3.97 0.43
CA ILE A 65 -12.61 -2.66 0.34
C ILE A 65 -12.69 -1.92 1.68
N SER A 66 -13.84 -1.91 2.33
CA SER A 66 -14.04 -1.22 3.62
C SER A 66 -13.12 -1.68 4.75
N ILE A 67 -12.60 -2.91 4.69
CA ILE A 67 -11.71 -3.47 5.73
C ILE A 67 -10.23 -3.19 5.41
N THR A 68 -9.92 -2.69 4.22
CA THR A 68 -8.52 -2.58 3.75
C THR A 68 -8.02 -1.13 3.67
N VAL A 69 -8.85 -0.17 4.05
CA VAL A 69 -8.46 1.21 4.35
C VAL A 69 -8.47 1.36 5.87
#